data_AF-A0A8T7BNL5-F1
#
_entry.id   AF-A0A8T7BNL5-F1
#
_cell.length_a   1.000
_cell.length_b   1.000
_cell.length_c   1.000
_cell.angle_alpha   90.00
_cell.angle_beta   90.00
_cell.angle_gamma   90.00
#
_symmetry.space_group_name_H-M   'P 1'
#
loop_
_entity.id
_entity.type
_entity.pdbx_description
1 polymer ?
#
loop_
_entity_poly.entity_id
_entity_poly.type
_entity_poly.pdbx_seq_one_letter_code
_entity_poly.pdbx_strand_id
1 'polypeptide(L)' 'VLNVSKKQGIPVVFLGHERDIEVAVKLMRKGAIDFFEKPFHQNRLLELLDDLVVPPAV' A
#
# COMPACT_ATOMS: atom_id res chain seq x y z
N VAL A 1 11.17 -1.33 7.72
CA VAL A 1 10.55 -1.65 6.41
C VAL A 1 10.35 -0.38 5.58
N LEU A 2 9.40 0.49 5.91
CA LEU A 2 9.08 1.67 5.07
C LEU A 2 10.28 2.55 4.68
N ASN A 3 11.16 2.87 5.64
CA ASN A 3 12.36 3.68 5.34
C ASN A 3 13.34 3.00 4.38
N VAL A 4 13.40 1.66 4.38
CA VAL A 4 14.25 0.88 3.46
C VAL A 4 13.58 0.78 2.09
N SER A 5 12.31 0.41 2.05
CA SER A 5 11.53 0.30 0.80
C SER A 5 11.48 1.63 0.05
N LYS A 6 11.26 2.74 0.76
CA LYS A 6 11.27 4.10 0.17
C LYS A 6 12.61 4.44 -0.49
N LYS A 7 13.73 4.09 0.13
CA LYS A 7 15.08 4.32 -0.44
C LYS A 7 15.34 3.50 -1.71
N GLN A 8 14.69 2.35 -1.84
CA GLN A 8 14.82 1.44 -2.98
C GLN A 8 13.72 1.68 -4.04
N GLY A 9 12.83 2.67 -3.85
CA GLY A 9 11.70 2.91 -4.74
C GLY A 9 10.64 1.81 -4.73
N ILE A 10 10.64 0.94 -3.71
CA ILE A 10 9.71 -0.18 -3.63
C ILE A 10 8.40 0.28 -2.98
N PRO A 11 7.25 0.14 -3.67
CA PRO A 11 5.95 0.47 -3.11
C PRO A 11 5.58 -0.47 -1.96
N VAL A 12 4.96 0.06 -0.89
CA VAL A 12 4.51 -0.73 0.27
C VAL A 12 3.06 -0.43 0.59
N VAL A 13 2.26 -1.49 0.63
CA VAL A 13 0.84 -1.47 0.98
C VAL A 13 0.64 -2.34 2.21
N PHE A 14 -0.18 -1.89 3.16
CA PHE A 14 -0.50 -2.64 4.36
C PHE A 14 -1.90 -3.25 4.28
N LEU A 15 -2.05 -4.47 4.81
CA LEU A 15 -3.34 -5.15 4.97
C LEU A 15 -3.55 -5.42 6.47
N GLY A 16 -4.55 -4.80 7.09
CA GLY A 16 -4.84 -4.92 8.52
C GLY A 16 -6.29 -5.33 8.80
N HIS A 17 -6.61 -5.72 10.03
CA HIS A 17 -7.98 -5.96 10.49
C HIS A 17 -8.47 -4.89 11.48
N GLU A 18 -7.54 -4.18 12.12
CA GLU A 18 -7.87 -3.22 13.17
C GLU A 18 -8.32 -1.90 12.53
N ARG A 19 -9.54 -1.46 12.87
CA ARG A 19 -10.16 -0.18 12.45
C ARG A 19 -9.57 1.04 13.16
N ASP A 20 -8.27 0.99 13.44
CA ASP A 20 -7.60 2.13 14.02
C ASP A 20 -7.16 3.08 12.91
N ILE A 21 -8.00 4.08 12.68
CA ILE A 21 -7.74 5.17 11.72
C ILE A 21 -6.40 5.84 12.03
N GLU A 22 -6.00 5.94 13.30
CA GLU A 22 -4.73 6.55 13.68
C GLU A 22 -3.54 5.73 13.17
N VAL A 23 -3.64 4.40 13.20
CA VAL A 23 -2.63 3.50 12.65
C VAL A 23 -2.52 3.68 11.13
N ALA A 24 -3.65 3.69 10.42
CA ALA A 24 -3.66 3.94 8.98
C ALA A 24 -3.00 5.28 8.64
N VAL A 25 -3.42 6.37 9.31
CA VAL A 25 -2.84 7.70 9.12
C VAL A 25 -1.33 7.72 9.40
N LYS A 26 -0.88 7.05 10.46
CA LYS A 26 0.55 6.96 10.82
C LYS A 26 1.37 6.22 9.77
N LEU A 27 0.82 5.17 9.16
CA LEU A 27 1.48 4.42 8.08
C LEU A 27 1.59 5.27 6.82
N MET A 28 0.50 5.94 6.43
CA MET A 28 0.48 6.85 5.29
C MET A 28 1.50 7.98 5.45
N ARG A 29 1.55 8.62 6.62
CA ARG A 29 2.56 9.65 6.94
C ARG A 29 4.01 9.16 6.86
N LYS A 30 4.24 7.86 7.05
CA LYS A 30 5.57 7.23 6.95
C LYS A 30 5.94 6.79 5.53
N GLY A 31 5.06 6.99 4.56
CA GLY A 31 5.31 6.65 3.15
C GLY A 31 4.79 5.27 2.74
N ALA A 32 3.78 4.75 3.44
CA ALA A 32 2.94 3.71 2.87
C ALA A 32 2.12 4.29 1.69
N ILE A 33 1.85 3.46 0.69
CA ILE A 33 1.07 3.88 -0.49
C ILE A 33 -0.42 3.73 -0.22
N ASP A 34 -0.83 2.63 0.42
CA ASP A 34 -2.21 2.42 0.82
C ASP A 34 -2.29 1.49 2.04
N PHE A 35 -3.45 1.49 2.68
CA PHE A 35 -3.83 0.59 3.76
C PHE A 35 -5.21 0.00 3.45
N PHE A 36 -5.30 -1.33 3.44
CA PHE A 36 -6.57 -2.04 3.29
C PHE A 36 -6.97 -2.69 4.61
N GLU A 37 -8.22 -2.43 5.01
CA GLU A 37 -8.88 -3.15 6.08
C GLU A 37 -9.46 -4.46 5.55
N LYS A 38 -9.31 -5.55 6.30
CA LYS A 38 -9.96 -6.84 6.02
C LYS A 38 -11.38 -6.86 6.63
N PRO A 39 -12.39 -7.29 5.88
CA PRO A 39 -12.32 -7.79 4.50
C PRO A 39 -12.21 -6.64 3.47
N PHE A 40 -11.33 -6.80 2.49
CA PHE A 40 -11.18 -5.84 1.38
C PHE A 40 -11.67 -6.42 0.06
N HIS A 41 -12.05 -5.54 -0.86
CA HIS A 41 -12.39 -5.91 -2.23
C HIS A 41 -11.12 -6.22 -3.03
N GLN A 42 -11.06 -7.43 -3.61
CA GLN A 42 -9.91 -7.86 -4.42
C GLN A 42 -9.69 -6.97 -5.63
N ASN A 43 -10.75 -6.48 -6.28
CA ASN A 43 -10.66 -5.59 -7.45
C ASN A 43 -9.88 -4.31 -7.12
N ARG A 44 -10.13 -3.70 -5.96
CA ARG A 44 -9.40 -2.50 -5.52
C ARG A 44 -7.90 -2.77 -5.31
N LEU A 45 -7.57 -3.96 -4.81
CA LEU A 45 -6.16 -4.36 -4.69
C LEU A 45 -5.52 -4.56 -6.06
N LEU A 46 -6.23 -5.18 -7.00
CA LEU A 46 -5.74 -5.37 -8.37
C LEU A 46 -5.53 -4.04 -9.08
N GLU A 47 -6.49 -3.12 -9.01
CA GLU A 47 -6.38 -1.76 -9.56
C GLU A 47 -5.14 -1.04 -9.00
N LEU A 48 -4.91 -1.12 -7.68
CA LEU A 48 -3.71 -0.54 -7.08
C LEU A 48 -2.42 -1.18 -7.58
N LEU A 49 -2.40 -2.51 -7.76
CA LEU A 49 -1.21 -3.21 -8.27
C LEU A 49 -0.94 -2.84 -9.73
N ASP A 50 -1.97 -2.73 -10.56
CA ASP A 50 -1.86 -2.32 -11.95
C ASP A 50 -1.32 -0.88 -12.06
N ASP A 51 -1.75 0.04 -11.19
CA ASP A 51 -1.22 1.41 -11.13
C ASP A 51 0.25 1.46 -10.68
N LEU A 52 0.68 0.51 -9.84
CA LEU A 52 2.04 0.45 -9.30
C LEU A 52 3.03 -0.27 -10.22
N VAL A 53 2.55 -1.22 -11.02
CA VAL A 53 3.34 -1.94 -12.00
C VAL A 53 3.28 -1.15 -13.31
N VAL A 54 4.28 -0.32 -13.55
CA VAL A 54 4.50 0.20 -14.91
C VAL A 54 4.74 -1.03 -15.80
N PRO A 55 3.92 -1.30 -16.83
CA PRO A 55 4.21 -2.38 -17.76
C PRO A 55 5.60 -2.10 -18.33
N PRO A 56 6.54 -3.07 -18.33
CA PRO A 56 7.74 -2.91 -19.12
C PRO A 56 7.28 -2.63 -20.55
N ALA A 57 7.60 -1.44 -21.06
CA ALA A 57 7.22 -1.02 -22.39
C ALA A 57 7.63 -2.14 -23.36
N VAL A 58 6.64 -2.81 -23.95
CA VAL A 58 6.82 -3.76 -25.04
C VAL A 58 7.14 -2.97 -26.30
#